data_AF-A0A7W8BQ79-F1
#
_entry.id   AF-A0A7W8BQ79-F1
#
_cell.length_a   1.000
_cell.length_b   1.000
_cell.length_c   1.000
_cell.angle_alpha   90.00
_cell.angle_beta   90.00
_cell.angle_gamma   90.00
#
_symmetry.space_group_name_H-M   'P 1'
#
loop_
_entity.id
_entity.type
_entity.pdbx_description
1 polymer ?
#
loop_
_entity_poly.entity_id
_entity_poly.type
_entity_poly.pdbx_seq_one_letter_code
_entity_poly.pdbx_strand_id
1 'polypeptide(L)'
;MRTAYLEGRSIAALARDHSVSRGAIRTAVADLLPDHAAAAEDSPAPELPVTLDMPGKVADFLLAAELELAERAALDQGVTARRGQGYTLRVSAVPAVHLRLLTRCQPLDGGPGTPAIPAQRKARREYENRVIALTPTGP
;
A
#
# COMPACT_ATOMS: atom_id res chain seq x y z
N MET A 1 -18.47 -10.83 28.01
CA MET A 1 -17.71 -9.84 27.21
C MET A 1 -16.67 -10.49 26.31
N ARG A 2 -15.62 -11.17 26.85
CA ARG A 2 -14.62 -11.93 26.07
C ARG A 2 -15.23 -12.92 25.07
N THR A 3 -16.11 -13.80 25.54
CA THR A 3 -16.76 -14.84 24.72
C THR A 3 -17.63 -14.25 23.61
N ALA A 4 -18.46 -13.26 23.93
CA ALA A 4 -19.34 -12.61 22.95
C ALA A 4 -18.58 -11.86 21.84
N TYR A 5 -17.42 -11.28 22.14
CA TYR A 5 -16.55 -10.68 21.12
C TYR A 5 -15.94 -11.75 20.19
N LEU A 6 -15.49 -12.87 20.76
CA LEU A 6 -14.98 -14.01 19.99
C LEU A 6 -16.06 -14.72 19.16
N GLU A 7 -17.33 -14.64 19.60
CA GLU A 7 -18.51 -15.10 18.86
C GLU A 7 -18.96 -14.13 17.75
N GLY A 8 -18.15 -13.10 17.44
CA GLY A 8 -18.37 -12.19 16.31
C GLY A 8 -19.27 -10.99 16.61
N ARG A 9 -19.58 -10.71 17.88
CA ARG A 9 -20.42 -9.57 18.26
C ARG A 9 -19.62 -8.28 18.23
N SER A 10 -20.12 -7.28 17.51
CA SER A 10 -19.41 -6.01 17.32
C SER A 10 -19.28 -5.19 18.61
N ILE A 11 -18.21 -4.39 18.70
CA ILE A 11 -17.96 -3.45 19.81
C ILE A 11 -19.16 -2.52 20.05
N ALA A 12 -19.86 -2.12 18.98
CA ALA A 12 -21.02 -1.24 19.07
C ALA A 12 -22.27 -1.95 19.63
N ALA A 13 -22.42 -3.26 19.43
CA ALA A 13 -23.48 -4.05 20.05
C ALA A 13 -23.20 -4.23 21.54
N LEU A 14 -21.97 -4.60 21.90
CA LEU A 14 -21.53 -4.75 23.29
C LEU A 14 -21.69 -3.43 24.07
N ALA A 15 -21.34 -2.30 23.47
CA ALA A 15 -21.53 -0.98 24.08
C ALA A 15 -23.00 -0.67 24.42
N ARG A 16 -23.95 -1.10 23.56
CA ARG A 16 -25.39 -0.91 23.81
C ARG A 16 -25.91 -1.84 24.89
N ASP A 17 -25.54 -3.11 24.83
CA ASP A 17 -25.99 -4.13 25.80
C ASP A 17 -25.47 -3.82 27.21
N HIS A 18 -24.28 -3.21 27.31
CA HIS A 18 -23.65 -2.84 28.58
C HIS A 18 -23.83 -1.35 28.97
N SER A 19 -24.52 -0.54 28.15
CA SER A 19 -24.72 0.90 28.39
C SER A 19 -23.43 1.69 28.66
N VAL A 20 -22.34 1.34 27.98
CA VAL A 20 -21.01 1.98 28.14
C VAL A 20 -20.48 2.50 26.81
N SER A 21 -19.47 3.38 26.88
CA SER A 21 -18.84 3.89 25.67
C SER A 21 -18.09 2.79 24.91
N ARG A 22 -18.03 2.93 23.58
CA ARG A 22 -17.24 2.01 22.72
C ARG A 22 -15.76 2.00 23.10
N GLY A 23 -15.24 3.12 23.60
CA GLY A 23 -13.87 3.23 24.11
C GLY A 23 -13.64 2.35 25.32
N ALA A 24 -14.56 2.38 26.29
CA ALA A 24 -14.50 1.50 27.47
C ALA A 24 -14.57 0.01 27.09
N ILE A 25 -15.39 -0.34 26.09
CA ILE A 25 -15.43 -1.70 25.55
C ILE A 25 -14.08 -2.10 24.93
N ARG A 26 -13.43 -1.21 24.15
CA ARG A 26 -12.11 -1.50 23.55
C ARG A 26 -11.03 -1.74 24.60
N THR A 27 -10.98 -0.90 25.64
CA THR A 27 -10.02 -1.06 26.74
C THR A 27 -10.24 -2.40 27.46
N ALA A 28 -11.49 -2.70 27.84
CA ALA A 28 -11.79 -3.97 28.50
C ALA A 28 -11.54 -5.20 27.60
N VAL A 29 -11.74 -5.09 26.28
CA VAL A 29 -11.37 -6.17 25.35
C VAL A 29 -9.85 -6.33 25.28
N ALA A 30 -9.08 -5.24 25.21
CA ALA A 30 -7.63 -5.30 25.21
C ALA A 30 -7.07 -5.93 26.49
N ASP A 31 -7.65 -5.62 27.65
CA ASP A 31 -7.25 -6.21 28.95
C ASP A 31 -7.57 -7.71 29.02
N LEU A 32 -8.67 -8.15 28.40
CA LEU A 32 -9.14 -9.55 28.44
C LEU A 32 -8.58 -10.43 27.31
N LEU A 33 -8.01 -9.82 26.27
CA LEU A 33 -7.51 -10.49 25.07
C LEU A 33 -6.21 -9.81 24.57
N PRO A 34 -5.10 -9.93 25.32
CA PRO A 34 -3.83 -9.28 24.99
C PRO A 34 -3.26 -9.73 23.63
N ASP A 35 -3.46 -11.00 23.25
CA ASP A 35 -3.00 -11.54 21.95
C ASP A 35 -3.89 -11.10 20.76
N HIS A 36 -5.05 -10.52 21.02
CA HIS A 36 -6.03 -10.11 20.00
C HIS A 36 -6.02 -8.60 19.77
N ALA A 37 -5.39 -7.83 20.67
CA ALA A 37 -5.20 -6.39 20.51
C ALA A 37 -4.31 -6.04 19.30
N ALA A 38 -3.41 -6.94 18.88
CA ALA A 38 -2.55 -6.74 17.70
C ALA A 38 -3.30 -6.89 16.36
N ALA A 39 -4.49 -7.47 16.34
CA ALA A 39 -5.30 -7.67 15.13
C ALA A 39 -6.37 -6.57 14.94
N ALA A 40 -6.52 -5.67 15.92
CA ALA A 40 -7.43 -4.54 15.88
C ALA A 40 -6.67 -3.21 15.73
N GLU A 41 -5.51 -3.23 15.07
CA GLU A 41 -5.04 -2.06 14.35
C GLU A 41 -5.98 -1.90 13.16
N ASP A 42 -6.83 -0.89 13.25
CA ASP A 42 -7.48 -0.17 12.16
C ASP A 42 -7.11 -0.76 10.79
N SER A 43 -7.82 -1.79 10.31
CA SER A 43 -7.75 -2.13 8.89
C SER A 43 -8.38 -0.93 8.22
N PRO A 44 -7.58 -0.03 7.57
CA PRO A 44 -8.19 1.06 6.85
C PRO A 44 -9.13 0.43 5.84
N ALA A 45 -10.29 1.07 5.62
CA ALA A 45 -11.24 0.62 4.60
C ALA A 45 -10.46 0.24 3.34
N PRO A 46 -10.75 -0.92 2.69
CA PRO A 46 -9.93 -1.43 1.60
C PRO A 46 -9.70 -0.33 0.58
N GLU A 47 -8.45 0.12 0.48
CA GLU A 47 -8.09 1.23 -0.39
C GLU A 47 -8.46 0.83 -1.82
N LEU A 48 -9.21 1.70 -2.51
CA LEU A 48 -9.64 1.38 -3.86
C LEU A 48 -8.43 1.37 -4.80
N PRO A 49 -8.33 0.41 -5.74
CA PRO A 49 -7.28 0.43 -6.74
C PRO A 49 -7.28 1.73 -7.53
N VAL A 50 -6.12 2.36 -7.62
CA VAL A 50 -5.89 3.53 -8.47
C VAL A 50 -5.02 3.10 -9.64
N THR A 51 -5.22 3.74 -10.79
CA THR A 51 -4.43 3.45 -11.99
C THR A 51 -3.37 4.52 -12.17
N LEU A 52 -2.10 4.11 -12.13
CA LEU A 52 -0.96 4.98 -12.39
C LEU A 52 -0.20 4.56 -13.65
N ASP A 53 0.22 5.57 -14.40
CA ASP A 53 1.16 5.41 -15.50
C ASP A 53 2.58 5.25 -14.93
N MET A 54 3.20 4.10 -15.14
CA MET A 54 4.56 3.78 -14.73
C MET A 54 5.51 3.91 -15.93
N PRO A 55 6.61 4.68 -15.84
CA PRO A 55 7.60 4.75 -16.90
C PRO A 55 8.24 3.39 -17.19
N GLY A 56 8.46 3.05 -18.46
CA GLY A 56 8.99 1.74 -18.86
C GLY A 56 10.30 1.36 -18.18
N LYS A 57 11.21 2.31 -17.95
CA LYS A 57 12.47 2.06 -17.21
C LYS A 57 12.25 1.62 -15.75
N VAL A 58 11.19 2.10 -15.11
CA VAL A 58 10.79 1.67 -13.76
C VAL A 58 10.16 0.28 -13.83
N ALA A 59 9.28 0.05 -14.80
CA ALA A 59 8.67 -1.25 -15.02
C ALA A 59 9.71 -2.34 -15.33
N ASP A 60 10.65 -2.09 -16.23
CA ASP A 60 11.76 -3.00 -16.57
C ASP A 60 12.56 -3.40 -15.32
N PHE A 61 12.89 -2.41 -14.47
CA PHE A 61 13.64 -2.64 -13.24
C PHE A 61 12.85 -3.51 -12.25
N LEU A 62 11.56 -3.22 -12.07
CA LEU A 62 10.70 -3.96 -11.14
C LEU A 62 10.40 -5.38 -11.62
N LEU A 63 10.23 -5.58 -12.94
CA LEU A 63 10.01 -6.91 -13.51
C LEU A 63 11.19 -7.85 -13.25
N ALA A 64 12.41 -7.30 -13.19
CA ALA A 64 13.63 -8.02 -12.85
C ALA A 64 13.88 -8.19 -11.34
N ALA A 65 13.12 -7.50 -10.49
CA ALA A 65 13.27 -7.56 -9.03
C ALA A 65 12.46 -8.71 -8.41
N GLU A 66 12.87 -9.17 -7.23
CA GLU A 66 12.05 -10.07 -6.42
C GLU A 66 10.92 -9.28 -5.74
N LEU A 67 9.67 -9.64 -6.04
CA LEU A 67 8.47 -8.91 -5.62
C LEU A 67 7.52 -9.82 -4.85
N GLU A 68 6.74 -9.22 -3.96
CA GLU A 68 5.62 -9.92 -3.32
C GLU A 68 4.52 -10.23 -4.34
N LEU A 69 3.65 -11.19 -4.03
CA LEU A 69 2.59 -11.64 -4.94
C LEU A 69 1.69 -10.49 -5.44
N ALA A 70 1.32 -9.57 -4.56
CA ALA A 70 0.47 -8.43 -4.90
C ALA A 70 1.17 -7.43 -5.83
N GLU A 71 2.45 -7.16 -5.58
CA GLU A 71 3.29 -6.29 -6.40
C GLU A 71 3.48 -6.89 -7.81
N ARG A 72 3.80 -8.19 -7.87
CA ARG A 72 3.96 -8.93 -9.13
C ARG A 72 2.66 -8.98 -9.93
N ALA A 73 1.55 -9.33 -9.29
CA ALA A 73 0.24 -9.39 -9.93
C ALA A 73 -0.18 -8.03 -10.53
N ALA A 74 0.11 -6.92 -9.85
CA ALA A 74 -0.17 -5.59 -10.36
C ALA A 74 0.63 -5.26 -11.63
N LEU A 75 1.89 -5.69 -11.72
CA LEU A 75 2.70 -5.50 -12.92
C LEU A 75 2.26 -6.41 -14.07
N ASP A 76 1.93 -7.67 -13.77
CA ASP A 76 1.50 -8.66 -14.76
C ASP A 76 0.15 -8.31 -15.40
N GLN A 77 -0.75 -7.68 -14.61
CA GLN A 77 -2.02 -7.15 -15.10
C GLN A 77 -1.87 -5.77 -15.79
N GLY A 78 -0.68 -5.18 -15.75
CA GLY A 78 -0.42 -3.86 -16.29
C GLY A 78 -0.56 -3.81 -17.81
N VAL A 79 -1.09 -2.69 -18.33
CA VAL A 79 -1.30 -2.50 -19.76
C VAL A 79 -0.21 -1.61 -20.35
N THR A 80 0.58 -2.14 -21.28
CA THR A 80 1.63 -1.38 -21.95
C THR A 80 1.06 -0.46 -23.03
N ALA A 81 1.38 0.83 -22.96
CA ALA A 81 1.14 1.80 -24.02
C ALA A 81 2.48 2.29 -24.59
N ARG A 82 2.69 2.16 -25.92
CA ARG A 82 3.91 2.67 -26.56
C ARG A 82 3.83 4.18 -26.77
N ARG A 83 4.89 4.90 -26.40
CA ARG A 83 5.07 6.34 -26.66
C ARG A 83 6.50 6.60 -27.12
N GLY A 84 6.69 6.86 -28.41
CA GLY A 84 8.00 7.18 -28.99
C GLY A 84 9.04 6.08 -28.75
N GLN A 85 10.25 6.46 -28.31
CA GLN A 85 11.35 5.52 -28.00
C GLN A 85 11.16 4.73 -26.69
N GLY A 86 10.04 4.91 -25.98
CA GLY A 86 9.75 4.20 -24.73
C GLY A 86 8.32 3.67 -24.66
N TYR A 87 7.99 3.14 -23.50
CA TYR A 87 6.63 2.74 -23.18
C TYR A 87 6.27 3.18 -21.77
N THR A 88 4.97 3.19 -21.50
CA THR A 88 4.39 3.39 -20.18
C THR A 88 3.60 2.13 -19.85
N LEU A 89 3.78 1.61 -18.65
CA LEU A 89 2.97 0.52 -18.11
C LEU A 89 1.88 1.13 -17.25
N ARG A 90 0.62 0.96 -17.63
CA ARG A 90 -0.51 1.40 -16.81
C ARG A 90 -0.80 0.33 -15.76
N VAL A 91 -0.50 0.62 -14.51
CA VAL A 91 -0.62 -0.31 -13.38
C VAL A 91 -1.82 0.10 -12.53
N SER A 92 -2.74 -0.84 -12.27
CA SER A 92 -3.85 -0.63 -11.35
C SER A 92 -3.59 -1.38 -10.05
N ALA A 93 -3.41 -0.67 -8.95
CA ALA A 93 -3.16 -1.26 -7.65
C ALA A 93 -3.64 -0.34 -6.52
N VAL A 94 -3.77 -0.88 -5.32
CA VAL A 94 -4.03 -0.05 -4.14
C VAL A 94 -2.84 0.87 -3.87
N PRO A 95 -3.04 2.10 -3.34
CA PRO A 95 -1.97 3.05 -3.03
C PRO A 95 -0.81 2.44 -2.24
N ALA A 96 -1.08 1.57 -1.26
CA ALA A 96 -0.04 0.85 -0.53
C ALA A 96 0.92 0.04 -1.43
N VAL A 97 0.40 -0.61 -2.49
CA VAL A 97 1.24 -1.35 -3.45
C VAL A 97 2.05 -0.39 -4.31
N HIS A 98 1.47 0.73 -4.74
CA HIS A 98 2.21 1.76 -5.47
C HIS A 98 3.38 2.33 -4.67
N LEU A 99 3.18 2.57 -3.37
CA LEU A 99 4.23 3.00 -2.45
C LEU A 99 5.33 1.95 -2.29
N ARG A 100 4.98 0.67 -2.10
CA ARG A 100 5.98 -0.41 -2.02
C ARG A 100 6.80 -0.53 -3.30
N LEU A 101 6.15 -0.53 -4.47
CA LEU A 101 6.83 -0.53 -5.76
C LEU A 101 7.79 0.67 -5.90
N LEU A 102 7.38 1.86 -5.45
CA LEU A 102 8.25 3.04 -5.44
C LEU A 102 9.46 2.86 -4.51
N THR A 103 9.28 2.28 -3.32
CA THR A 103 10.37 1.97 -2.39
C THR A 103 11.37 1.01 -3.02
N ARG A 104 10.92 -0.03 -3.72
CA ARG A 104 11.81 -0.98 -4.42
C ARG A 104 12.67 -0.29 -5.48
N CYS A 105 12.22 0.84 -6.04
CA CYS A 105 12.95 1.58 -7.06
C CYS A 105 14.11 2.44 -6.51
N GLN A 106 14.32 2.53 -5.18
CA GLN A 106 15.40 3.32 -4.58
C GLN A 106 16.80 3.10 -5.21
N PRO A 107 17.22 1.87 -5.59
CA PRO A 107 18.51 1.65 -6.24
C PRO A 107 18.72 2.40 -7.56
N LEU A 108 17.64 2.83 -8.23
CA LEU A 108 17.72 3.63 -9.46
C LEU A 108 18.29 5.04 -9.23
N ASP A 109 18.36 5.51 -7.99
CA ASP A 109 19.04 6.76 -7.64
C ASP A 109 20.57 6.62 -7.60
N GLY A 110 21.08 5.40 -7.78
CA GLY A 110 22.47 5.07 -7.51
C GLY A 110 22.70 4.77 -6.03
N GLY A 111 23.92 4.33 -5.73
CA GLY A 111 24.34 3.99 -4.38
C GLY A 111 25.87 3.95 -4.26
N PRO A 112 26.40 3.60 -3.08
CA PRO A 112 27.84 3.46 -2.90
C PRO A 112 28.42 2.49 -3.94
N GLY A 113 29.32 2.99 -4.80
CA GLY A 113 29.96 2.19 -5.86
C GLY A 113 29.12 1.94 -7.12
N THR A 114 27.87 2.41 -7.21
CA THR A 114 27.05 2.26 -8.43
C THR A 114 26.53 3.63 -8.90
N PRO A 115 27.03 4.17 -10.03
CA PRO A 115 26.60 5.48 -10.52
C PRO A 115 25.16 5.46 -10.99
N ALA A 116 24.41 6.51 -10.64
CA ALA A 116 23.03 6.69 -11.06
C ALA A 116 22.94 6.96 -12.57
N ILE A 117 22.14 6.17 -13.30
CA ILE A 117 21.87 6.43 -14.72
C ILE A 117 20.84 7.56 -14.83
N PRO A 118 21.14 8.70 -15.50
CA PRO A 118 20.25 9.87 -15.53
C PRO A 118 18.81 9.56 -15.99
N ALA A 119 18.66 8.71 -17.00
CA ALA A 119 17.36 8.30 -17.52
C ALA A 119 16.54 7.49 -16.50
N GLN A 120 17.18 6.63 -15.72
CA GLN A 120 16.52 5.83 -14.68
C GLN A 120 16.07 6.70 -13.51
N ARG A 121 16.94 7.59 -13.04
CA ARG A 121 16.60 8.56 -11.99
C ARG A 121 15.42 9.44 -12.38
N LYS A 122 15.40 9.94 -13.63
CA LYS A 122 14.26 10.71 -14.15
C LYS A 122 12.97 9.89 -14.16
N ALA A 123 13.04 8.64 -14.62
CA ALA A 123 11.89 7.74 -14.66
C ALA A 123 11.35 7.43 -13.26
N ARG A 124 12.23 7.15 -12.28
CA ARG A 124 11.84 6.99 -10.88
C ARG A 124 11.16 8.24 -10.34
N ARG A 125 11.74 9.43 -10.57
CA ARG A 125 11.19 10.71 -10.11
C ARG A 125 9.80 10.99 -10.69
N GLU A 126 9.58 10.65 -11.95
CA GLU A 126 8.28 10.77 -12.60
C GLU A 126 7.23 9.85 -11.95
N TYR A 127 7.61 8.61 -11.62
CA TYR A 127 6.73 7.69 -10.91
C TYR A 127 6.46 8.16 -9.46
N GLU A 128 7.50 8.59 -8.74
CA GLU A 128 7.41 9.19 -7.40
C GLU A 128 6.39 10.33 -7.38
N ASN A 129 6.48 11.28 -8.31
CA ASN A 129 5.56 12.41 -8.39
C ASN A 129 4.09 11.96 -8.59
N ARG A 130 3.86 10.90 -9.37
CA ARG A 130 2.52 10.33 -9.59
C ARG A 130 1.98 9.64 -8.34
N VAL A 131 2.83 8.93 -7.61
CA VAL A 131 2.47 8.27 -6.36
C VAL A 131 2.18 9.30 -5.26
N ILE A 132 3.01 10.34 -5.13
CA ILE A 132 2.78 11.43 -4.16
C ILE A 132 1.49 12.20 -4.47
N ALA A 133 1.12 12.34 -5.75
CA ALA A 133 -0.16 12.92 -6.13
C ALA A 133 -1.39 12.07 -5.72
N LEU A 134 -1.21 10.80 -5.33
CA LEU A 134 -2.27 9.96 -4.77
C LEU A 134 -2.56 10.28 -3.30
N THR A 135 -1.53 10.66 -2.54
CA THR A 135 -1.69 11.09 -1.15
C THR A 135 -2.25 12.50 -1.16
N PRO A 136 -3.49 12.73 -0.70
CA PRO A 136 -3.99 14.09 -0.55
C PRO A 136 -3.09 14.80 0.46
N THR A 137 -2.39 15.83 0.00
CA THR A 137 -1.81 16.84 0.89
C THR A 137 -3.00 17.45 1.63
N GLY A 138 -3.24 17.02 2.87
CA GLY A 138 -4.31 17.59 3.69
C GLY A 138 -4.10 19.10 3.85
N PRO A 139 -5.18 19.90 3.96
CA PRO A 139 -5.11 21.33 4.23
C PRO A 139 -4.50 21.64 5.61
#